data_AF-A0A8T1P0N9-F1
#
_entry.id   AF-A0A8T1P0N9-F1
#
_cell.length_a   1.000
_cell.length_b   1.000
_cell.length_c   1.000
_cell.angle_alpha   90.00
_cell.angle_beta   90.00
_cell.angle_gamma   90.00
#
_symmetry.space_group_name_H-M   'P 1'
#
loop_
_entity.id
_entity.type
_entity.pdbx_description
1 polymer ?
#
loop_
_entity_poly.entity_id
_entity_poly.type
_entity_poly.pdbx_seq_one_letter_code
_entity_poly.pdbx_strand_id
1 'polypeptide(L)' 'MDIAKKGQKVAIKIVGTNPEEQQKMFGRHFELEDELVSHISRKSIDVLKANYRDDLSVEEWKLVVTLKRLFKIQ' A
#
# COMPACT_ATOMS: atom_id res chain seq x y z
N MET A 1 11.88 5.54 -13.60
CA MET A 1 10.89 4.45 -13.64
C MET A 1 10.08 4.65 -12.38
N ASP A 2 8.84 5.09 -12.52
CA ASP A 2 8.12 5.70 -11.39
C ASP A 2 6.97 4.81 -10.93
N ILE A 3 6.69 3.73 -11.68
CA ILE A 3 5.63 2.76 -11.43
C ILE A 3 6.20 1.37 -11.71
N ALA A 4 5.96 0.43 -10.79
CA ALA A 4 6.22 -0.99 -10.98
C ALA A 4 4.92 -1.79 -10.80
N LYS A 5 4.70 -2.79 -11.66
CA LYS A 5 3.51 -3.66 -11.63
C LYS A 5 3.87 -5.09 -11.26
N LYS A 6 2.85 -5.89 -10.95
CA LYS A 6 2.95 -7.32 -10.63
C LYS A 6 3.85 -8.05 -11.64
N GLY A 7 4.82 -8.81 -11.13
CA GLY A 7 5.78 -9.59 -11.91
C GLY A 7 7.12 -8.89 -12.18
N GLN A 8 7.23 -7.59 -11.93
CA GLN A 8 8.50 -6.86 -12.07
C GLN A 8 9.36 -7.00 -10.80
N LYS A 9 10.68 -7.13 -10.99
CA LYS A 9 11.66 -7.11 -9.90
C LYS A 9 12.32 -5.73 -9.86
N VAL A 10 12.13 -5.02 -8.76
CA VAL A 10 12.64 -3.65 -8.57
C VAL A 10 13.21 -3.48 -7.18
N ALA A 11 14.13 -2.52 -7.01
CA ALA A 11 14.57 -2.04 -5.72
C ALA A 11 13.94 -0.67 -5.46
N ILE A 12 13.32 -0.49 -4.30
CA ILE A 12 12.69 0.77 -3.89
C ILE A 12 13.30 1.26 -2.59
N LYS A 13 13.43 2.59 -2.44
CA LYS A 13 13.82 3.22 -1.18
C LYS A 13 12.57 3.80 -0.52
N ILE A 14 12.24 3.32 0.67
CA ILE A 14 11.12 3.84 1.48
C ILE A 14 11.69 4.83 2.49
N VAL A 15 11.06 6.00 2.62
CA VAL A 15 11.47 7.05 3.57
C VAL A 15 10.24 7.51 4.34
N GLY A 16 10.31 7.44 5.67
CA GLY A 16 9.25 7.93 6.55
C GLY A 16 9.08 9.44 6.48
N THR A 17 7.83 9.88 6.50
CA THR A 17 7.43 11.29 6.38
C THR A 17 7.26 11.98 7.73
N ASN A 18 7.20 11.21 8.81
CA ASN A 18 7.10 11.68 10.19
C ASN A 18 8.07 10.92 11.12
N PRO A 19 8.33 11.41 12.35
CA PRO A 19 9.28 10.78 13.25
C PRO A 19 8.97 9.33 13.61
N GLU A 20 7.69 8.95 13.70
CA GLU A 20 7.27 7.59 14.01
C GLU A 20 7.62 6.61 12.88
N GLU A 21 7.36 7.01 11.63
CA GLU A 21 7.73 6.22 10.44
C GLU A 21 9.25 6.12 10.27
N GLN A 22 9.99 7.21 10.55
CA GLN A 22 11.45 7.24 10.45
C GLN A 22 12.14 6.33 11.48
N GLN A 23 11.46 6.01 12.58
CA GLN A 23 11.98 5.08 13.58
C GLN A 23 11.81 3.60 13.17
N LYS A 24 11.04 3.29 12.13
CA LYS A 24 10.90 1.92 11.63
C LYS A 24 12.20 1.47 10.98
N MET A 25 12.66 0.28 11.33
CA MET A 25 13.97 -0.25 10.94
C MET A 25 13.86 -1.72 10.56
N PHE A 26 14.52 -2.09 9.47
CA PHE A 26 14.72 -3.48 9.07
C PHE A 26 15.54 -4.24 10.14
N GLY A 27 15.15 -5.48 10.45
CA GLY A 27 15.74 -6.30 11.49
C GLY A 27 15.33 -5.92 12.92
N ARG A 28 14.38 -4.99 13.08
CA ARG A 28 13.79 -4.66 14.39
C ARG A 28 12.27 -4.53 14.33
N HIS A 29 11.76 -3.79 13.36
CA HIS A 29 10.34 -3.53 13.20
C HIS A 29 9.69 -4.36 12.09
N PHE A 30 10.50 -4.81 11.13
CA PHE A 30 10.11 -5.72 10.07
C PHE A 30 11.35 -6.46 9.56
N GLU A 31 11.14 -7.63 8.98
CA GLU A 31 12.17 -8.53 8.45
C GLU A 31 11.98 -8.78 6.94
N LEU A 32 12.76 -9.71 6.36
CA LEU A 32 12.75 -9.96 4.92
C LEU A 32 11.47 -10.67 4.48
N GLU A 33 10.96 -11.54 5.33
CA GLU A 33 9.80 -12.38 5.10
C GLU A 33 8.48 -11.63 5.32
N ASP A 34 8.52 -10.45 5.96
CA ASP A 34 7.34 -9.64 6.21
C ASP A 34 6.79 -9.04 4.92
N GLU A 35 5.48 -9.20 4.71
CA GLU A 35 4.79 -8.62 3.58
C GLU A 35 4.54 -7.12 3.81
N LEU A 36 5.08 -6.29 2.92
CA LEU A 36 4.79 -4.86 2.89
C LEU A 36 3.55 -4.60 2.04
N VAL A 37 2.56 -3.95 2.64
CA VAL A 37 1.31 -3.55 1.98
C VAL A 37 1.11 -2.05 2.02
N SER A 38 0.43 -1.51 1.02
CA SER A 38 0.10 -0.08 0.98
C SER A 38 -0.81 0.29 2.14
N HIS A 39 -0.40 1.30 2.91
CA HIS A 39 -1.26 1.90 3.93
C HIS A 39 -2.38 2.70 3.26
N ILE A 40 -3.61 2.21 3.38
CA ILE A 40 -4.80 2.86 2.84
C ILE A 40 -5.71 3.36 3.96
N SER A 41 -6.45 4.44 3.69
CA SER A 41 -7.44 5.02 4.60
C SER A 41 -8.83 5.05 3.97
N ARG A 42 -9.87 5.22 4.79
CA ARG A 42 -11.25 5.47 4.30
C ARG A 42 -11.29 6.57 3.25
N LYS A 43 -10.63 7.69 3.53
CA LYS A 43 -10.53 8.85 2.64
C LYS A 43 -9.91 8.46 1.29
N SER A 44 -8.82 7.69 1.29
CA SER A 44 -8.21 7.23 0.03
C SER A 44 -9.16 6.33 -0.77
N ILE A 45 -9.90 5.42 -0.12
CA ILE A 45 -10.87 4.55 -0.78
C ILE A 45 -12.01 5.36 -1.41
N ASP A 46 -12.51 6.38 -0.71
CA ASP A 46 -13.57 7.25 -1.24
C ASP A 46 -13.11 8.04 -2.45
N VAL A 47 -11.88 8.55 -2.42
CA VAL A 47 -11.27 9.23 -3.58
C VAL A 47 -11.13 8.26 -4.77
N LEU A 48 -10.70 7.02 -4.54
CA LEU A 48 -10.60 6.01 -5.60
C LEU A 48 -11.98 5.72 -6.22
N LYS A 49 -13.03 5.58 -5.40
CA LYS A 49 -14.39 5.32 -5.88
C LYS A 49 -14.99 6.50 -6.65
N ALA A 50 -14.69 7.72 -6.23
CA ALA A 50 -15.26 8.93 -6.82
C ALA A 50 -14.56 9.34 -8.12
N ASN A 51 -13.24 9.15 -8.21
CA ASN A 51 -12.45 9.75 -9.28
C ASN A 51 -11.67 8.73 -10.14
N TYR A 52 -11.44 7.51 -9.65
CA TYR A 52 -10.53 6.53 -10.29
C TYR A 52 -11.19 5.17 -10.46
N ARG A 53 -12.53 5.14 -10.54
CA ARG A 53 -13.27 3.87 -10.56
C ARG A 53 -12.94 3.02 -11.78
N ASP A 54 -12.84 3.65 -12.93
CA ASP A 54 -12.61 3.01 -14.22
C ASP A 54 -11.12 2.84 -14.53
N ASP A 55 -10.25 3.52 -13.79
CA ASP A 55 -8.78 3.45 -13.93
C ASP A 55 -8.19 2.19 -13.26
N LEU A 56 -8.94 1.59 -12.33
CA LEU A 56 -8.56 0.40 -11.59
C LEU A 56 -9.15 -0.85 -12.24
N SER A 57 -8.29 -1.82 -12.49
CA SER A 57 -8.70 -3.16 -12.88
C SER A 57 -9.51 -3.87 -11.78
N VAL A 58 -10.24 -4.92 -12.17
CA VAL A 58 -10.98 -5.77 -11.23
C VAL A 58 -10.05 -6.40 -10.16
N GLU A 59 -8.81 -6.73 -10.52
CA GLU A 59 -7.82 -7.30 -9.58
C GLU A 59 -7.39 -6.25 -8.55
N GLU A 60 -7.14 -5.01 -8.97
CA GLU A 60 -6.77 -3.92 -8.07
C GLU A 60 -7.92 -3.57 -7.11
N TRP A 61 -9.18 -3.59 -7.60
CA TRP A 61 -10.34 -3.42 -6.73
C TRP A 61 -10.48 -4.53 -5.69
N LYS A 62 -10.20 -5.78 -6.06
CA LYS A 62 -10.16 -6.90 -5.10
C LYS A 62 -9.07 -6.69 -4.05
N LEU A 63 -7.90 -6.20 -4.45
CA LEU A 63 -6.82 -5.86 -3.52
C LEU A 63 -7.25 -4.76 -2.54
N VAL A 64 -7.88 -3.69 -3.02
CA VAL A 64 -8.41 -2.61 -2.16
C VAL A 64 -9.40 -3.17 -1.12
N VAL A 65 -10.29 -4.09 -1.52
CA VAL A 65 -11.24 -4.73 -0.59
C VAL A 65 -10.53 -5.64 0.43
N THR A 66 -9.48 -6.34 0.03
CA THR A 66 -8.66 -7.15 0.94
C THR A 66 -7.92 -6.27 1.95
N LEU A 67 -7.28 -5.19 1.51
CA LEU A 67 -6.60 -4.25 2.40
C LEU A 67 -7.59 -3.56 3.35
N LYS A 68 -8.79 -3.18 2.87
CA LYS A 68 -9.84 -2.62 3.73
C LYS A 68 -10.17 -3.56 4.91
N ARG A 69 -10.28 -4.86 4.63
CA ARG A 69 -10.53 -5.90 5.65
C ARG A 69 -9.35 -6.07 6.59
N LEU A 70 -8.13 -6.11 6.05
CA LEU A 70 -6.89 -6.24 6.83
C LEU A 70 -6.75 -5.11 7.86
N PHE A 71 -6.98 -3.87 7.42
CA PHE A 71 -6.89 -2.67 8.27
C PHE A 71 -8.17 -2.38 9.07
N LYS A 72 -9.22 -3.21 8.97
CA LYS A 72 -10.52 -3.04 9.65
C LYS A 72 -11.13 -1.64 9.44
N ILE A 73 -10.98 -1.09 8.24
CA ILE A 73 -11.53 0.22 7.87
C ILE A 73 -13.04 0.08 7.65
N GLN A 74 -13.85 0.97 8.25
CA GLN A 74 -15.31 0.96 8.09
C GLN A 74 -15.76 1.44 6.69
#